data_AF-A0A6I2G3X7-F1
#
_entry.id   AF-A0A6I2G3X7-F1
#
_cell.length_a   1.000
_cell.length_b   1.000
_cell.length_c   1.000
_cell.angle_alpha   90.00
_cell.angle_beta   90.00
_cell.angle_gamma   90.00
#
_symmetry.space_group_name_H-M   'P 1'
#
loop_
_entity.id
_entity.type
_entity.pdbx_description
1 polymer ?
#
loop_
_entity_poly.entity_id
_entity_poly.type
_entity_poly.pdbx_seq_one_letter_code
_entity_poly.pdbx_strand_id
1 'polypeptide(L)' 'MPTDTITRVMVHWPSVEDLDFDPDTALTIPPGAEAIAPSGMHDAQAVSGHPEIRGYVWHCHNLDHADHDMMQQIRVMP' A
#
# COMPACT_ATOMS: atom_id res chain seq x y z
N MET A 1 -21.04 -5.26 -24.29
CA MET A 1 -20.27 -5.10 -23.04
C MET A 1 -19.12 -6.09 -23.10
N PRO A 2 -17.87 -5.69 -22.84
CA PRO A 2 -16.78 -6.67 -22.77
C PRO A 2 -17.13 -7.69 -21.68
N THR A 3 -17.09 -8.97 -22.02
CA THR A 3 -17.62 -10.06 -21.20
C THR A 3 -16.65 -10.49 -20.09
N ASP A 4 -15.37 -10.15 -20.22
CA ASP A 4 -14.28 -10.53 -19.30
C ASP A 4 -13.66 -9.33 -18.59
N THR A 5 -14.48 -8.47 -17.98
CA THR A 5 -14.00 -7.30 -17.23
C THR A 5 -14.49 -7.35 -15.79
N ILE A 6 -13.56 -7.28 -14.84
CA ILE A 6 -13.89 -7.09 -13.43
C ILE A 6 -14.34 -5.64 -13.24
N THR A 7 -15.62 -5.46 -12.91
CA THR A 7 -16.22 -4.13 -12.73
C THR A 7 -16.40 -3.76 -11.25
N ARG A 8 -16.30 -4.74 -10.34
CA ARG A 8 -16.49 -4.56 -8.90
C ARG A 8 -15.63 -5.53 -8.12
N VAL A 9 -15.10 -5.06 -7.00
CA VAL A 9 -14.40 -5.86 -5.99
C VAL A 9 -15.06 -5.56 -4.66
N MET A 10 -15.41 -6.61 -3.90
CA MET A 10 -15.90 -6.48 -2.54
C MET A 10 -14.75 -6.78 -1.59
N VAL A 11 -14.50 -5.87 -0.65
CA VAL A 11 -13.41 -5.98 0.32
C VAL A 11 -14.01 -5.91 1.72
N HIS A 12 -13.62 -6.85 2.59
CA HIS A 12 -13.88 -6.77 4.02
C HIS A 12 -12.68 -6.16 4.71
N TRP A 13 -12.89 -5.12 5.52
CA TRP A 13 -11.82 -4.54 6.31
C TRP A 13 -11.78 -5.17 7.70
N PRO A 14 -10.72 -5.91 8.04
CA PRO A 14 -10.61 -6.53 9.36
C PRO A 14 -10.37 -5.47 10.44
N SER A 15 -10.81 -5.76 11.66
CA SER A 15 -10.50 -4.90 12.81
C SER A 15 -9.07 -5.11 13.31
N VAL A 16 -8.58 -4.21 14.16
CA VAL A 16 -7.28 -4.36 14.82
C VAL A 16 -7.23 -5.64 15.67
N GLU A 17 -8.34 -6.01 16.31
CA GLU A 17 -8.46 -7.22 17.12
C GLU A 17 -8.36 -8.49 16.26
N ASP A 18 -8.91 -8.46 15.04
CA ASP A 18 -8.80 -9.58 14.09
C ASP A 18 -7.38 -9.75 13.54
N LEU A 19 -6.64 -8.64 13.43
CA LEU A 19 -5.29 -8.62 12.87
C LEU A 19 -4.18 -8.82 13.90
N ASP A 20 -4.45 -8.60 15.19
CA ASP A 20 -3.43 -8.45 16.25
C ASP A 20 -2.36 -7.40 15.88
N PHE A 21 -2.73 -6.45 15.01
CA PHE A 21 -1.87 -5.44 14.42
C PHE A 21 -2.70 -4.22 14.01
N ASP A 22 -2.26 -3.03 14.40
CA ASP A 22 -2.88 -1.78 13.98
C ASP A 22 -2.21 -1.26 12.69
N PRO A 23 -2.87 -1.36 11.53
CA PRO A 23 -2.33 -0.90 10.26
C PRO A 23 -2.18 0.62 10.19
N ASP A 24 -2.95 1.40 10.95
CA ASP A 24 -2.91 2.86 10.89
C ASP A 24 -1.89 3.47 11.86
N THR A 25 -1.32 2.67 12.75
CA THR A 25 -0.17 3.05 13.58
C THR A 25 1.05 3.34 12.69
N ALA A 26 1.64 4.52 12.86
CA ALA A 26 2.83 4.93 12.13
C ALA A 26 4.05 4.07 12.53
N LEU A 27 4.67 3.42 11.56
CA LEU A 27 5.89 2.64 11.72
C LEU A 27 7.08 3.42 11.18
N THR A 28 8.09 3.61 12.02
CA THR A 28 9.37 4.22 11.62
C THR A 28 10.21 3.19 10.87
N ILE A 29 10.61 3.50 9.63
CA ILE A 29 11.50 2.60 8.87
C ILE A 29 12.94 2.70 9.40
N PRO A 30 13.54 1.58 9.87
CA PRO A 30 14.93 1.55 10.31
C PRO A 30 15.89 1.91 9.17
N PRO A 31 17.03 2.57 9.47
CA PRO A 31 18.03 2.83 8.45
C PRO A 31 18.57 1.51 7.88
N GLY A 32 18.55 1.39 6.55
CA GLY A 32 18.98 0.18 5.82
C GLY A 32 17.86 -0.82 5.50
N ALA A 33 16.62 -0.58 5.92
CA ALA A 33 15.47 -1.36 5.46
C ALA A 33 15.06 -0.95 4.04
N GLU A 34 14.78 -1.93 3.18
CA GLU A 34 14.23 -1.66 1.84
C GLU A 34 12.76 -1.25 1.98
N ALA A 35 12.48 0.03 1.71
CA ALA A 35 11.13 0.55 1.66
C ALA A 35 10.62 0.46 0.22
N ILE A 36 9.58 -0.33 -0.03
CA ILE A 36 8.82 -0.28 -1.28
C ILE A 36 7.91 0.94 -1.19
N ALA A 37 8.39 2.09 -1.63
CA ALA A 37 7.57 3.28 -1.74
C ALA A 37 6.62 3.13 -2.95
N PRO A 38 5.30 3.38 -2.78
CA PRO A 38 4.33 3.24 -3.87
C PRO A 38 4.47 4.32 -4.95
N SER A 39 5.26 5.36 -4.70
CA SER A 39 5.71 6.29 -5.73
C SER A 39 6.92 5.69 -6.42
N GLY A 40 6.73 5.20 -7.65
CA GLY A 40 7.79 4.70 -8.52
C GLY A 40 9.05 5.56 -8.46
N MET A 41 10.20 4.89 -8.52
CA MET A 41 11.57 5.40 -8.50
C MET A 41 11.75 6.77 -9.20
N HIS A 42 11.48 7.91 -8.56
CA HIS A 42 11.99 9.22 -9.02
C HIS A 42 12.08 10.32 -7.95
N ASP A 43 11.64 10.10 -6.69
CA ASP A 43 11.74 11.13 -5.63
C ASP A 43 12.17 10.55 -4.26
N ALA A 44 13.18 9.69 -4.25
CA ALA A 44 13.87 9.28 -3.01
C ALA A 44 14.64 10.44 -2.33
N GLN A 45 14.48 11.68 -2.80
CA GLN A 45 15.34 12.80 -2.48
C GLN A 45 14.58 14.00 -1.90
N ALA A 46 13.66 13.80 -0.96
CA ALA A 46 13.11 14.91 -0.15
C ALA A 46 12.42 14.52 1.18
N VAL A 47 12.79 13.44 1.86
CA VAL A 47 12.33 13.23 3.26
C VAL A 47 13.53 13.01 4.16
N SER A 48 14.08 14.13 4.63
CA SER A 48 15.05 14.15 5.73
C SER A 48 14.36 13.67 7.01
N GLY A 49 14.51 12.39 7.33
CA GLY A 49 13.93 11.76 8.52
C GLY A 49 13.40 10.38 8.15
N HIS A 50 13.55 9.40 9.03
CA HIS A 50 13.03 8.05 8.83
C HIS A 50 11.57 8.12 8.34
N PRO A 51 11.23 7.65 7.13
CA PRO A 51 9.86 7.76 6.63
C PRO A 51 8.94 6.93 7.53
N GLU A 52 7.83 7.54 7.95
CA GLU A 52 6.76 6.84 8.66
C GLU A 52 5.83 6.19 7.64
N ILE A 53 5.63 4.89 7.75
CA ILE A 53 4.64 4.15 6.95
C ILE A 53 3.45 3.77 7.81
N ARG A 54 2.27 3.73 7.18
CA ARG A 54 1.03 3.25 7.78
C ARG A 54 0.01 2.99 6.68
N GLY A 55 -1.03 2.25 7.00
CA GLY A 55 -2.17 1.94 6.15
C GLY A 55 -1.92 0.70 5.31
N TYR A 56 -2.64 0.62 4.19
CA TYR A 56 -2.67 -0.54 3.32
C TYR A 56 -2.27 -0.15 1.90
N VAL A 57 -2.01 -1.15 1.08
CA VAL A 57 -1.82 -0.99 -0.36
C VAL A 57 -2.82 -1.85 -1.11
N TRP A 58 -3.27 -1.35 -2.26
CA TRP A 58 -3.96 -2.14 -3.26
C TRP A 58 -3.11 -2.22 -4.50
N HIS A 59 -3.03 -3.42 -5.07
CA HIS A 59 -2.38 -3.61 -6.36
C HIS A 59 -3.06 -4.73 -7.15
N CYS A 60 -2.80 -4.78 -8.45
CA CYS A 60 -3.14 -5.96 -9.23
C CYS A 60 -2.33 -7.16 -8.70
N HIS A 61 -2.95 -8.32 -8.50
CA HIS A 61 -2.21 -9.50 -8.04
C HIS A 61 -1.29 -10.11 -9.12
N ASN A 62 -1.26 -9.53 -10.32
CA ASN A 62 -0.17 -9.73 -11.27
C ASN A 62 0.99 -8.79 -10.90
N LEU A 63 2.11 -9.36 -10.49
CA LEU A 63 3.28 -8.60 -10.02
C LEU A 63 3.88 -7.71 -11.11
N ASP A 64 3.91 -8.17 -12.37
CA ASP A 64 4.36 -7.35 -13.48
C ASP A 64 3.49 -6.09 -13.56
N HIS A 65 2.18 -6.21 -13.37
CA HIS A 65 1.31 -5.04 -13.39
C HIS A 65 1.53 -4.15 -12.15
N ALA A 66 1.72 -4.74 -10.97
CA ALA A 66 1.95 -4.00 -9.72
C ALA A 66 3.21 -3.12 -9.80
N ASP A 67 4.29 -3.64 -10.39
CA ASP A 67 5.55 -2.92 -10.58
C ASP A 67 5.47 -1.85 -11.68
N HIS A 68 4.46 -1.91 -12.55
CA HIS A 68 4.18 -0.94 -13.61
C HIS A 68 2.96 -0.08 -13.26
N ASP A 69 3.05 0.68 -12.16
CA ASP A 69 2.08 1.69 -11.70
C ASP A 69 0.69 1.19 -11.30
N MET A 70 0.47 -0.14 -11.18
CA MET A 70 -0.77 -0.69 -10.63
C MET A 70 -0.68 -1.03 -9.14
N MET A 71 0.06 -0.24 -8.37
CA MET A 71 0.10 -0.27 -6.90
C MET A 71 -0.25 1.12 -6.35
N GLN A 72 -1.18 1.19 -5.40
CA GLN A 72 -1.64 2.44 -4.80
C GLN A 72 -1.86 2.29 -3.28
N GLN A 73 -1.68 3.39 -2.54
CA GLN A 73 -2.00 3.42 -1.12
C GLN A 73 -3.51 3.45 -0.88
N ILE A 74 -3.96 2.74 0.15
CA ILE A 74 -5.33 2.81 0.68
C ILE A 74 -5.30 3.37 2.10
N ARG A 75 -6.18 4.33 2.33
CA ARG A 75 -6.57 4.81 3.66
C ARG A 75 -8.03 4.48 3.89
N VAL A 76 -8.32 3.81 4.99
CA VAL A 76 -9.69 3.62 5.46
C VAL A 76 -9.97 4.66 6.51
N MET A 77 -10.96 5.51 6.24
CA MET A 77 -11.40 6.55 7.14
C MET A 77 -12.69 6.09 7.84
N PRO A 78 -12.90 6.47 9.11
CA PRO A 78 -14.19 6.32 9.78
C PRO A 78 -15.34 7.02 9.04
#